data_AF-A0A937LRE8-F1
#
_entry.id   AF-A0A937LRE8-F1
#
_cell.length_a   1.000
_cell.length_b   1.000
_cell.length_c   1.000
_cell.angle_alpha   90.00
_cell.angle_beta   90.00
_cell.angle_gamma   90.00
#
_symmetry.space_group_name_H-M   'P 1'
#
loop_
_entity.id
_entity.type
_entity.pdbx_description
1 polymer ?
#
loop_
_entity_poly.entity_id
_entity_poly.type
_entity_poly.pdbx_seq_one_letter_code
_entity_poly.pdbx_strand_id
1 'polypeptide(L)' 'MTASHTAVDIVLVRETGRTSGEHGLSYISGKDCQFIRLLDNQKICMSEKEYEKYLLILNCDIYEWDVIGRVRCQPVK' A
#
# COMPACT_ATOMS: atom_id res chain seq x y z
N MET A 1 12.57 23.95 -4.14
CA MET A 1 12.96 22.64 -3.56
C MET A 1 12.92 22.78 -2.05
N THR A 2 11.75 22.55 -1.44
CA THR A 2 11.55 22.68 0.01
C THR A 2 11.83 21.34 0.69
N ALA A 3 12.92 21.30 1.47
CA ALA A 3 13.40 20.17 2.24
C ALA A 3 12.56 19.90 3.51
N SER A 4 11.23 19.98 3.39
CA SER A 4 10.27 19.83 4.51
C SER A 4 9.31 18.66 4.36
N HIS A 5 9.30 17.98 3.20
CA HIS A 5 8.42 16.82 2.97
C HIS A 5 9.03 15.50 3.45
N THR A 6 10.35 15.39 3.54
CA THR A 6 11.03 14.11 3.82
C THR A 6 10.79 13.57 5.24
N ALA A 7 10.75 14.42 6.28
CA ALA A 7 10.52 13.93 7.64
C ALA A 7 9.06 13.54 7.90
N VAL A 8 8.11 14.32 7.37
CA VAL A 8 6.67 14.04 7.47
C VAL A 8 6.31 12.81 6.65
N ASP A 9 6.88 12.66 5.45
CA ASP A 9 6.69 11.47 4.61
C ASP A 9 7.19 10.20 5.30
N ILE A 10 8.31 10.24 6.03
CA ILE A 10 8.82 9.07 6.75
C ILE A 10 7.90 8.66 7.89
N VAL A 11 7.33 9.63 8.64
CA VAL A 11 6.39 9.33 9.73
C VAL A 11 5.06 8.82 9.18
N LEU A 12 4.52 9.43 8.13
CA LEU A 12 3.28 9.00 7.50
C LEU A 12 3.41 7.58 6.90
N VAL A 13 4.57 7.27 6.29
CA VAL A 13 4.90 5.93 5.81
C VAL A 13 4.99 4.93 6.96
N ARG A 14 5.50 5.34 8.12
CA ARG A 14 5.57 4.46 9.30
C ARG A 14 4.22 4.20 9.97
N GLU A 15 3.32 5.18 9.97
CA GLU A 15 2.00 5.05 10.62
C GLU A 15 0.93 4.45 9.71
N THR A 16 0.98 4.76 8.41
CA THR A 16 -0.09 4.40 7.45
C THR A 16 0.40 3.49 6.32
N GLY A 17 1.72 3.28 6.21
CA GLY A 17 2.31 2.63 5.04
C GLY A 17 2.25 3.45 3.76
N ARG A 18 1.91 4.74 3.84
CA ARG A 18 1.70 5.64 2.69
C ARG A 18 2.51 6.94 2.83
N THR A 19 3.06 7.37 1.71
CA THR A 19 3.66 8.68 1.46
C THR A 19 2.56 9.71 1.18
N SER A 20 2.89 11.00 1.35
CA SER A 20 1.97 12.08 0.96
C SER A 20 1.58 12.05 -0.52
N GLY A 21 2.50 11.58 -1.39
CA GLY A 21 2.25 11.37 -2.81
C GLY A 21 1.17 10.31 -3.08
N GLU A 22 1.18 9.20 -2.34
CA GLU A 22 0.13 8.18 -2.43
C GLU A 22 -1.21 8.69 -1.95
N HIS A 23 -1.23 9.52 -0.90
CA HIS A 23 -2.46 10.12 -0.42
C HIS A 23 -3.08 11.08 -1.46
N GLY A 24 -2.26 11.93 -2.06
CA GLY A 24 -2.70 12.83 -3.14
C GLY A 24 -3.15 12.07 -4.38
N LEU A 25 -2.40 11.05 -4.81
CA LEU A 25 -2.77 10.21 -5.95
C LEU A 25 -4.05 9.42 -5.70
N SER A 26 -4.25 8.92 -4.48
CA SER A 26 -5.47 8.19 -4.12
C SER A 26 -6.70 9.11 -4.17
N TYR A 27 -6.56 10.33 -3.64
CA TYR A 27 -7.61 11.34 -3.67
C TYR A 27 -8.00 11.75 -5.10
N ILE A 28 -7.01 12.00 -5.97
CA ILE A 28 -7.25 12.43 -7.35
C ILE A 28 -7.83 11.29 -8.21
N SER A 29 -7.32 10.06 -8.03
CA SER A 29 -7.73 8.92 -8.87
C SER A 29 -9.00 8.23 -8.38
N GLY A 30 -9.45 8.49 -7.15
CA GLY A 30 -10.54 7.75 -6.51
C GLY A 30 -10.23 6.27 -6.30
N LYS A 31 -8.94 5.90 -6.34
CA LYS A 31 -8.44 4.54 -6.18
C LYS A 31 -7.48 4.49 -5.01
N ASP A 32 -7.28 3.32 -4.45
CA ASP A 32 -6.30 3.12 -3.39
C ASP A 32 -4.91 2.96 -4.01
N CYS A 33 -4.06 3.98 -3.86
CA CYS A 33 -2.71 4.00 -4.41
C CYS A 33 -1.68 3.64 -3.35
N GLN A 34 -0.88 2.61 -3.65
CA GLN A 34 0.20 2.16 -2.79
C GLN A 34 1.38 1.65 -3.64
N PHE A 35 2.50 2.37 -3.63
CA PHE A 35 3.74 2.08 -4.36
C PHE A 35 4.38 0.77 -3.92
N ILE A 36 4.18 0.34 -2.67
CA ILE A 36 4.77 -0.91 -2.18
C ILE A 36 4.31 -2.13 -2.99
N ARG A 37 3.13 -2.05 -3.62
CA ARG A 37 2.58 -3.07 -4.51
C ARG A 37 3.43 -3.32 -5.74
N LEU A 38 4.28 -2.37 -6.14
CA LEU A 38 5.23 -2.57 -7.22
C LEU A 38 6.22 -3.70 -6.92
N LEU A 39 6.55 -3.93 -5.64
CA LEU A 39 7.40 -5.06 -5.22
C LEU A 39 6.72 -6.42 -5.44
N ASP A 40 5.39 -6.46 -5.45
CA ASP A 40 4.57 -7.65 -5.72
C ASP A 40 4.12 -7.71 -7.19
N ASN A 41 4.72 -6.88 -8.05
CA ASN A 41 4.41 -6.73 -9.47
C ASN A 41 2.92 -6.43 -9.74
N GLN A 42 2.30 -5.68 -8.83
CA GLN A 42 0.89 -5.30 -8.86
C GLN A 42 0.72 -3.83 -9.25
N LYS A 43 -0.52 -3.46 -9.61
CA LYS A 43 -0.88 -2.06 -9.87
C LYS A 43 -0.70 -1.21 -8.60
N ILE A 44 -0.06 -0.06 -8.76
CA ILE A 44 0.12 0.93 -7.68
C ILE A 44 -1.27 1.39 -7.19
N CYS A 45 -2.12 1.85 -8.10
CA CYS A 45 -3.47 2.29 -7.80
C CYS A 45 -4.49 1.21 -8.19
N MET A 46 -5.27 0.75 -7.22
CA MET A 46 -6.30 -0.26 -7.41
C MET A 46 -7.66 0.25 -6.94
N SER A 47 -8.70 -0.09 -7.69
CA SER A 47 -10.06 -0.08 -7.15
C SER A 47 -10.24 -1.19 -6.11
N GLU A 48 -11.27 -1.08 -5.29
CA GLU A 48 -11.63 -2.11 -4.29
C GLU A 48 -11.70 -3.51 -4.93
N LYS A 49 -12.37 -3.64 -6.08
CA LYS A 49 -12.48 -4.92 -6.82
C LYS A 49 -11.14 -5.44 -7.34
N GLU A 50 -10.21 -4.56 -7.72
CA GLU A 50 -8.87 -4.97 -8.13
C GLU A 50 -8.06 -5.43 -6.93
N TYR A 51 -8.23 -4.77 -5.79
CA TYR A 51 -7.57 -5.13 -4.55
C TYR A 51 -8.08 -6.47 -3.99
N GLU A 52 -9.38 -6.71 -4.01
CA GLU A 52 -9.96 -8.02 -3.64
C GLU A 52 -9.41 -9.15 -4.52
N LYS A 53 -9.32 -8.94 -5.84
CA LYS A 53 -8.72 -9.92 -6.75
C LYS A 53 -7.25 -10.17 -6.43
N TYR A 54 -6.51 -9.12 -6.09
CA TYR A 54 -5.13 -9.25 -5.65
C TYR A 54 -5.03 -10.13 -4.41
N LEU A 55 -5.86 -9.90 -3.38
CA LEU A 55 -5.89 -10.74 -2.19
C LEU A 55 -6.22 -12.19 -2.53
N LEU A 56 -7.24 -12.43 -3.36
CA LEU A 56 -7.63 -13.77 -3.79
C LEU A 56 -6.52 -14.52 -4.55
N ILE A 57 -5.70 -13.82 -5.33
CA ILE A 57 -4.56 -14.42 -6.06
C ILE A 57 -3.49 -14.93 -5.08
N LEU A 58 -3.29 -14.24 -3.95
CA LEU A 58 -2.33 -14.68 -2.92
C LEU A 58 -2.79 -15.99 -2.25
N ASN A 59 -4.09 -16.26 -2.24
CA ASN A 59 -4.70 -17.48 -1.73
C ASN A 59 -4.20 -17.86 -0.32
N CYS A 60 -4.16 -16.87 0.58
CA CYS A 60 -3.75 -17.05 1.97
C CYS A 60 -4.95 -17.46 2.83
N ASP A 61 -4.72 -18.31 3.84
CA ASP A 61 -5.71 -18.59 4.88
C ASP A 61 -5.90 -17.38 5.80
N ILE A 62 -4.80 -16.71 6.16
CA ILE A 62 -4.78 -15.49 6.97
C ILE A 62 -3.89 -14.46 6.28
N TYR A 63 -4.46 -13.27 6.08
CA TYR A 63 -3.77 -12.11 5.54
C TYR A 63 -3.19 -11.27 6.67
N GLU A 64 -1.94 -10.88 6.54
CA GLU A 64 -1.26 -9.98 7.46
C GLU A 64 -0.70 -8.79 6.67
N TRP A 65 -0.79 -7.58 7.23
CA TRP A 65 -0.22 -6.38 6.65
C TRP A 65 0.97 -5.94 7.49
N ASP A 66 2.11 -5.70 6.85
CA ASP A 66 3.25 -5.12 7.54
C ASP A 66 3.07 -3.61 7.79
N VAL A 67 4.01 -3.01 8.52
CA VAL A 67 3.96 -1.58 8.90
C VAL A 67 3.99 -0.62 7.70
N ILE A 68 4.36 -1.10 6.52
CA ILE A 68 4.32 -0.33 5.27
C ILE A 68 3.08 -0.66 4.42
N GLY A 69 2.13 -1.37 5.02
CA GLY A 69 0.84 -1.76 4.44
C GLY A 69 0.96 -2.81 3.32
N ARG A 70 2.08 -3.52 3.22
CA ARG A 70 2.23 -4.63 2.27
C ARG A 70 1.58 -5.87 2.86
N VAL A 71 0.68 -6.48 2.08
CA VAL A 71 0.02 -7.73 2.47
C VAL A 71 0.95 -8.93 2.25
N ARG A 72 0.92 -9.88 3.17
CA ARG A 72 1.62 -11.16 3.10
C ARG A 72 0.72 -12.25 3.69
N CYS A 73 0.96 -13.50 3.31
CA CYS A 73 0.35 -14.62 4.02
C CYS A 73 1.02 -14.78 5.38
N GLN A 74 0.23 -14.97 6.43
CA GLN A 74 0.78 -15.33 7.74
C GLN A 74 1.51 -16.69 7.60
N PRO A 75 2.74 -16.83 8.11
CA PRO A 75 3.39 -18.13 8.10
C PRO A 75 2.58 -19.13 8.92
N VAL A 76 2.24 -20.27 8.33
CA VAL A 76 1.62 -21.39 9.05
C VAL A 76 2.59 -21.80 10.16
N LYS A 77 2.19 -21.60 11.41
CA LYS A 77 2.97 -21.93 12.60
C LYS A 77 3.01 -23.43 12.85
#